data_AF-A0A960HLE8-F1
#
_entry.id   AF-A0A960HLE8-F1
#
_cell.length_a   1.000
_cell.length_b   1.000
_cell.length_c   1.000
_cell.angle_alpha   90.00
_cell.angle_beta   90.00
_cell.angle_gamma   90.00
#
_symmetry.space_group_name_H-M   'P 1'
#
loop_
_entity.id
_entity.type
_entity.pdbx_description
1 polymer ?
#
loop_
_entity_poly.entity_id
_entity_poly.type
_entity_poly.pdbx_seq_one_letter_code
_entity_poly.pdbx_strand_id
1 'polypeptide(L)'
;MAPLDEPGPAAGWALRTSRAAIDLDGLLDRFGQLHRIPIEAGPAASELAAGTPCFLVRTDRERVVGLWAVGEVVAPTLALPAGTPLLPAEEPLGAIDPATARTYAEVELLPLAKPIPLEVLLGDARLGRSELADAADGTERPLRLRSGEVRALESIEWWIDEPDDEQRRDLDRLLAAEDPLLDDLEVDGA
;
A
#
# COMPACT_ATOMS: atom_id res chain seq x y z
N MET A 1 36.71 7.12 5.30
CA MET A 1 35.41 7.72 4.92
C MET A 1 34.82 6.76 3.91
N ALA A 2 33.86 5.93 4.33
CA ALA A 2 33.21 4.99 3.42
C ALA A 2 32.42 5.80 2.36
N PRO A 3 32.37 5.34 1.09
CA PRO A 3 31.54 6.00 0.08
C PRO A 3 30.09 6.04 0.57
N LEU A 4 29.44 7.18 0.38
CA LEU A 4 27.99 7.30 0.53
C LEU A 4 27.39 6.31 -0.47
N ASP A 5 26.72 5.27 0.02
CA ASP A 5 25.99 4.31 -0.82
C ASP A 5 25.14 5.09 -1.82
N GLU A 6 25.38 4.89 -3.12
CA GLU A 6 24.38 5.23 -4.13
C GLU A 6 23.08 4.51 -3.75
N PRO A 7 21.91 5.13 -3.94
CA PRO A 7 20.65 4.46 -3.63
C PRO A 7 20.51 3.26 -4.56
N GLY A 8 20.85 2.07 -4.05
CA GLY A 8 20.59 0.80 -4.70
C GLY A 8 19.08 0.60 -4.91
N PRO A 9 18.69 -0.40 -5.72
CA PRO A 9 17.28 -0.70 -5.95
C PRO A 9 16.55 -0.93 -4.62
N ALA A 10 15.29 -0.48 -4.55
CA ALA A 10 14.44 -0.75 -3.40
C ALA A 10 14.33 -2.26 -3.18
N ALA A 11 14.55 -2.71 -1.95
CA ALA A 11 14.38 -4.11 -1.55
C ALA A 11 12.96 -4.39 -1.05
N GLY A 12 12.16 -3.35 -0.85
CA GLY A 12 10.76 -3.38 -0.47
C GLY A 12 10.20 -1.97 -0.38
N TRP A 13 8.94 -1.86 0.00
CA TRP A 13 8.18 -0.62 -0.05
C TRP A 13 7.34 -0.39 1.20
N ALA A 14 7.33 0.84 1.70
CA ALA A 14 6.32 1.28 2.64
C ALA A 14 5.26 2.13 1.91
N LEU A 15 4.02 1.65 1.88
CA LEU A 15 2.89 2.38 1.33
C LEU A 15 2.22 3.17 2.44
N ARG A 16 2.03 4.47 2.24
CA ARG A 16 1.41 5.34 3.22
C ARG A 16 -0.01 5.65 2.82
N THR A 17 -0.95 5.48 3.74
CA THR A 17 -2.36 5.81 3.48
C THR A 17 -3.01 6.45 4.69
N SER A 18 -4.04 7.27 4.41
CA SER A 18 -4.88 7.91 5.41
C SER A 18 -6.34 7.48 5.21
N ARG A 19 -7.17 7.63 6.23
CA ARG A 19 -8.61 7.34 6.11
C ARG A 19 -9.31 8.23 5.07
N ALA A 20 -8.79 9.43 4.81
CA ALA A 20 -9.31 10.28 3.75
C ALA A 20 -9.08 9.67 2.37
N ALA A 21 -8.02 8.88 2.20
CA ALA A 21 -7.66 8.29 0.92
C ALA A 21 -8.47 7.02 0.58
N ILE A 22 -8.78 6.20 1.58
CA ILE A 22 -9.47 4.92 1.43
C ILE A 22 -10.10 4.47 2.76
N ASP A 23 -11.29 3.86 2.71
CA ASP A 23 -11.90 3.20 3.88
C ASP A 23 -11.25 1.83 4.14
N LEU A 24 -10.08 1.89 4.77
CA LEU A 24 -9.27 0.71 5.08
C LEU A 24 -10.03 -0.30 5.96
N ASP A 25 -10.72 0.19 6.98
CA ASP A 25 -11.42 -0.66 7.95
C ASP A 25 -12.55 -1.43 7.23
N GLY A 26 -13.34 -0.75 6.39
CA GLY A 26 -14.40 -1.39 5.61
C GLY A 26 -13.90 -2.42 4.60
N LEU A 27 -12.72 -2.20 3.99
CA LEU A 27 -12.10 -3.18 3.09
C LEU A 27 -11.58 -4.41 3.85
N LEU A 28 -10.92 -4.21 4.99
CA LEU A 28 -10.43 -5.31 5.81
C LEU A 28 -11.58 -6.13 6.42
N ASP A 29 -12.64 -5.48 6.90
CA ASP A 29 -13.82 -6.18 7.41
C ASP A 29 -14.46 -7.06 6.32
N ARG A 30 -14.52 -6.55 5.09
CA ARG A 30 -15.16 -7.26 3.97
C ARG A 30 -14.31 -8.35 3.35
N PHE A 31 -13.01 -8.11 3.19
CA PHE A 31 -12.14 -8.97 2.39
C PHE A 31 -11.01 -9.63 3.20
N GLY A 32 -10.82 -9.24 4.46
CA GLY A 32 -9.73 -9.72 5.31
C GLY A 32 -8.33 -9.29 4.86
N GLN A 33 -8.19 -8.72 3.68
CA GLN A 33 -6.93 -8.30 3.08
C GLN A 33 -7.14 -7.12 2.13
N LEU A 34 -6.05 -6.49 1.73
CA LEU A 34 -6.05 -5.39 0.77
C LEU A 34 -5.42 -5.86 -0.52
N HIS A 35 -6.12 -5.61 -1.63
CA HIS A 35 -5.65 -5.94 -2.97
C HIS A 35 -5.19 -4.70 -3.76
N ARG A 36 -5.69 -3.50 -3.41
CA ARG A 36 -5.27 -2.23 -4.03
C ARG A 36 -5.19 -1.08 -3.04
N ILE A 37 -4.17 -0.24 -3.21
CA ILE A 37 -3.94 0.96 -2.40
C ILE A 37 -3.69 2.15 -3.33
N PRO A 38 -4.42 3.26 -3.17
CA PRO A 38 -4.13 4.48 -3.91
C PRO A 38 -2.80 5.08 -3.45
N ILE A 39 -2.01 5.55 -4.41
CA ILE A 39 -0.68 6.12 -4.19
C ILE A 39 -0.47 7.37 -5.04
N GLU A 40 0.45 8.22 -4.59
CA GLU A 40 0.89 9.36 -5.41
C GLU A 40 1.66 8.87 -6.65
N ALA A 41 1.26 9.34 -7.83
CA ALA A 41 1.98 9.05 -9.08
C ALA A 41 3.37 9.68 -9.08
N GLY A 42 4.36 8.99 -9.65
CA GLY A 42 5.72 9.51 -9.78
C GLY A 42 6.79 8.43 -9.90
N PRO A 43 8.08 8.80 -9.88
CA PRO A 43 9.18 7.85 -10.09
C PRO A 43 9.17 6.66 -9.12
N ALA A 44 8.83 6.88 -7.86
CA ALA A 44 8.73 5.82 -6.86
C ALA A 44 7.59 4.83 -7.17
N ALA A 45 6.44 5.32 -7.65
CA ALA A 45 5.32 4.47 -8.05
C ALA A 45 5.68 3.58 -9.26
N SER A 46 6.41 4.12 -10.24
CA SER A 46 6.84 3.37 -11.43
C SER A 46 7.88 2.28 -11.14
N GLU A 47 8.48 2.27 -9.95
CA GLU A 47 9.47 1.27 -9.53
C GLU A 47 8.86 0.13 -8.68
N LEU A 48 7.57 0.21 -8.32
CA LEU A 48 6.85 -0.88 -7.67
C LEU A 48 6.79 -2.08 -8.61
N ALA A 49 7.46 -3.16 -8.21
CA ALA A 49 7.57 -4.38 -8.99
C ALA A 49 6.95 -5.55 -8.24
N ALA A 50 6.30 -6.46 -8.98
CA ALA A 50 5.72 -7.67 -8.43
C ALA A 50 6.75 -8.53 -7.68
N GLY A 51 6.33 -9.15 -6.59
CA GLY A 51 7.16 -9.97 -5.70
C GLY A 51 8.08 -9.16 -4.77
N THR A 52 7.90 -7.83 -4.68
CA THR A 52 8.65 -7.01 -3.72
C THR A 52 7.89 -6.89 -2.39
N PRO A 53 8.56 -7.07 -1.23
CA PRO A 53 7.95 -6.90 0.08
C PRO A 53 7.30 -5.52 0.23
N CYS A 54 6.11 -5.50 0.81
CA CYS A 54 5.27 -4.31 0.94
C CYS A 54 4.69 -4.21 2.35
N PHE A 55 4.71 -2.99 2.89
CA PHE A 55 4.33 -2.68 4.26
C PHE A 55 3.35 -1.50 4.27
N LEU A 56 2.15 -1.66 4.81
CA LEU A 56 1.18 -0.57 4.91
C LEU A 56 1.39 0.23 6.19
N VAL A 57 1.67 1.52 6.03
CA VAL A 57 1.77 2.48 7.12
C VAL A 57 0.57 3.41 7.10
N ARG A 58 -0.29 3.32 8.13
CA ARG A 58 -1.36 4.31 8.31
C ARG A 58 -0.81 5.59 8.90
N THR A 59 -1.33 6.71 8.41
CA THR A 59 -0.94 8.07 8.82
C THR A 59 -2.04 8.83 9.53
N ASP A 60 -3.23 8.25 9.72
CA ASP A 60 -4.31 8.90 10.47
C ASP A 60 -3.98 8.96 11.97
N ARG A 61 -4.27 10.10 12.61
CA ARG A 61 -4.01 10.35 14.03
C ARG A 61 -5.17 9.94 14.95
N GLU A 62 -6.30 9.49 14.39
CA GLU A 62 -7.44 9.00 15.18
C GLU A 62 -7.22 7.56 15.65
N ARG A 63 -6.30 6.85 14.98
CA ARG A 63 -5.82 5.51 15.30
C ARG A 63 -4.31 5.53 15.54
N VAL A 64 -3.75 4.33 15.67
CA VAL A 64 -2.29 4.14 15.78
C VAL A 64 -1.63 4.51 14.45
N VAL A 65 -0.88 5.60 14.41
CA VAL A 65 0.04 5.90 13.30
C VAL A 65 1.17 4.88 13.33
N GLY A 66 1.35 4.12 12.25
CA GLY A 66 2.34 3.04 12.24
C GLY A 66 2.05 1.96 11.21
N LEU A 67 2.68 0.80 11.38
CA LEU A 67 2.53 -0.37 10.51
C LEU A 67 1.24 -1.12 10.83
N TRP A 68 0.45 -1.43 9.80
CA TRP A 68 -0.87 -2.05 9.91
C TRP A 68 -1.04 -3.32 9.11
N ALA A 69 -0.33 -3.48 8.01
CA ALA A 69 -0.44 -4.65 7.17
C ALA A 69 0.90 -4.95 6.50
N VAL A 70 1.11 -6.21 6.15
CA VAL A 70 2.35 -6.70 5.53
C VAL A 70 2.01 -7.66 4.40
N GLY A 71 2.90 -7.74 3.42
CA GLY A 71 2.79 -8.68 2.32
C GLY A 71 3.67 -8.25 1.15
N GLU A 72 3.12 -8.21 -0.06
CA GLU A 72 3.90 -7.90 -1.26
C GLU A 72 3.12 -7.11 -2.31
N VAL A 73 3.86 -6.51 -3.23
CA VAL A 73 3.33 -5.99 -4.49
C VAL A 73 3.10 -7.18 -5.42
N VAL A 74 1.94 -7.28 -6.06
CA VAL A 74 1.57 -8.44 -6.90
C VAL A 74 1.54 -8.13 -8.39
N ALA A 75 1.43 -6.85 -8.77
CA ALA A 75 1.45 -6.41 -10.16
C ALA A 75 2.08 -5.00 -10.29
N PRO A 76 2.42 -4.55 -11.51
CA PRO A 76 2.81 -3.17 -11.77
C PRO A 76 1.73 -2.18 -11.30
N THR A 77 2.08 -0.90 -11.20
CA THR A 77 1.10 0.12 -10.85
C THR A 77 0.04 0.28 -11.93
N LEU A 78 -1.19 0.45 -11.47
CA LEU A 78 -2.37 0.58 -12.31
C LEU A 78 -2.84 2.04 -12.28
N ALA A 79 -3.03 2.65 -13.45
CA ALA A 79 -3.58 4.01 -13.56
C ALA A 79 -5.02 3.93 -14.07
N LEU A 80 -5.98 4.46 -13.31
CA LEU A 80 -7.39 4.41 -13.65
C LEU A 80 -8.00 5.80 -13.62
N PRO A 81 -9.02 6.09 -14.44
CA PRO A 81 -9.83 7.28 -14.27
C PRO A 81 -10.36 7.38 -12.85
N ALA A 82 -10.42 8.59 -12.30
CA ALA A 82 -11.03 8.81 -11.00
C ALA A 82 -12.50 8.37 -10.99
N GLY A 83 -12.93 7.74 -9.88
CA GLY A 83 -14.29 7.21 -9.74
C GLY A 83 -14.55 5.89 -10.45
N THR A 84 -13.52 5.22 -10.98
CA THR A 84 -13.66 3.83 -11.46
C THR A 84 -14.10 2.94 -10.29
N PRO A 85 -15.22 2.21 -10.40
CA PRO A 85 -15.85 1.53 -9.26
C PRO A 85 -15.19 0.17 -8.95
N LEU A 86 -13.86 0.11 -8.88
CA LEU A 86 -13.13 -1.12 -8.51
C LEU A 86 -13.03 -1.29 -6.99
N LEU A 87 -12.89 -0.20 -6.24
CA LEU A 87 -12.87 -0.25 -4.78
C LEU A 87 -14.26 0.05 -4.23
N PRO A 88 -15.00 -0.94 -3.68
CA PRO A 88 -16.38 -0.75 -3.20
C PRO A 88 -16.49 0.17 -1.96
N ALA A 89 -15.36 0.64 -1.44
CA ALA A 89 -15.24 1.49 -0.25
C ALA A 89 -14.38 2.75 -0.51
N GLU A 90 -14.15 3.12 -1.76
CA GLU A 90 -13.68 4.48 -2.06
C GLU A 90 -14.83 5.46 -1.85
N GLU A 91 -14.71 6.33 -0.85
CA GLU A 91 -15.44 7.58 -0.92
C GLU A 91 -14.85 8.39 -2.08
N PRO A 92 -15.67 8.96 -2.98
CA PRO A 92 -15.17 9.92 -3.95
C PRO A 92 -14.50 11.05 -3.18
N LEU A 93 -13.17 11.17 -3.29
CA LEU A 93 -12.36 12.24 -2.71
C LEU A 93 -12.76 13.58 -3.34
N GLY A 94 -13.90 14.13 -2.90
CA GLY A 94 -14.52 15.28 -3.56
C GLY A 94 -14.81 15.03 -5.03
N ALA A 95 -15.17 16.10 -5.75
CA ALA A 95 -15.30 16.07 -7.20
C ALA A 95 -13.90 15.90 -7.82
N ILE A 96 -13.39 14.67 -7.86
CA ILE A 96 -12.21 14.36 -8.65
C ILE A 96 -12.64 14.49 -10.11
N ASP A 97 -11.91 15.29 -10.88
CA ASP A 97 -12.12 15.39 -12.31
C ASP A 97 -11.94 13.98 -12.91
N PRO A 98 -12.93 13.40 -13.61
CA PRO A 98 -12.75 12.11 -14.29
C PRO A 98 -11.61 12.14 -15.31
N ALA A 99 -11.12 13.32 -15.72
CA ALA A 99 -9.90 13.48 -16.51
C ALA A 99 -8.59 13.29 -15.71
N THR A 100 -8.64 13.28 -14.38
CA THR A 100 -7.47 12.97 -13.54
C THR A 100 -7.43 11.47 -13.22
N ALA A 101 -6.41 10.79 -13.76
CA ALA A 101 -6.15 9.40 -13.41
C ALA A 101 -5.61 9.29 -11.97
N ARG A 102 -6.09 8.31 -11.22
CA ARG A 102 -5.54 7.88 -9.94
C ARG A 102 -4.66 6.66 -10.13
N THR A 103 -3.51 6.65 -9.46
CA THR A 103 -2.55 5.53 -9.50
C THR A 103 -2.75 4.64 -8.29
N TYR A 104 -2.73 3.34 -8.54
CA TYR A 104 -2.90 2.30 -7.53
C TYR A 104 -1.69 1.37 -7.52
N ALA A 105 -1.25 1.00 -6.32
CA ALA A 105 -0.42 -0.17 -6.11
C ALA A 105 -1.33 -1.39 -6.00
N GLU A 106 -1.05 -2.42 -6.80
CA GLU A 106 -1.67 -3.74 -6.66
C GLU A 106 -0.82 -4.58 -5.71
N VAL A 107 -1.44 -5.03 -4.63
CA VAL A 107 -0.75 -5.63 -3.49
C VAL A 107 -1.51 -6.82 -2.96
N GLU A 108 -0.87 -7.65 -2.16
CA GLU A 108 -1.53 -8.61 -1.27
C GLU A 108 -1.06 -8.25 0.14
N LEU A 109 -1.87 -7.51 0.89
CA LEU A 109 -1.51 -7.08 2.25
C LEU A 109 -2.48 -7.67 3.25
N LEU A 110 -1.92 -8.39 4.21
CA LEU A 110 -2.66 -8.97 5.32
C LEU A 110 -2.54 -8.08 6.56
N PRO A 111 -3.65 -7.79 7.25
CA PRO A 111 -3.64 -6.95 8.43
C PRO A 111 -2.90 -7.61 9.59
N LEU A 112 -2.21 -6.78 10.37
CA LEU A 112 -1.65 -7.19 11.64
C LEU A 112 -2.76 -7.25 12.70
N ALA A 113 -2.78 -8.31 13.50
CA ALA A 113 -3.66 -8.45 14.66
C ALA A 113 -3.53 -7.27 15.65
N LYS A 114 -2.35 -6.66 15.68
CA LYS A 114 -2.10 -5.41 16.40
C LYS A 114 -1.19 -4.49 15.58
N PRO A 115 -1.63 -3.26 15.29
CA PRO A 115 -0.77 -2.27 14.66
C PRO A 115 0.47 -1.95 15.49
N ILE A 116 1.58 -1.70 14.82
CA ILE A 116 2.85 -1.34 15.46
C ILE A 116 3.08 0.16 15.31
N PRO A 117 3.14 0.93 16.42
CA PRO A 117 3.33 2.37 16.36
C PRO A 117 4.60 2.78 15.62
N LEU A 118 4.53 3.86 14.86
CA LEU A 118 5.66 4.38 14.11
C LEU A 118 6.88 4.66 15.01
N GLU A 119 6.66 5.18 16.22
CA GLU A 119 7.72 5.41 17.21
C GLU A 119 8.48 4.13 17.60
N VAL A 120 7.81 2.97 17.60
CA VAL A 120 8.43 1.67 17.89
C VAL A 120 9.28 1.23 16.71
N LEU A 121 8.77 1.38 15.48
CA LEU A 121 9.52 1.08 14.25
C LEU A 121 10.79 1.92 14.17
N LEU A 122 10.66 3.23 14.41
CA LEU A 122 11.77 4.18 14.33
C LEU A 122 12.78 4.05 15.49
N GLY A 123 12.48 3.23 16.50
CA GLY A 123 13.43 2.82 17.52
C GLY A 123 14.57 1.94 16.98
N ASP A 124 14.37 1.24 15.86
CA ASP A 124 15.45 0.53 15.17
C ASP A 124 16.33 1.54 14.41
N ALA A 125 17.64 1.49 14.64
CA ALA A 125 18.60 2.44 14.07
C ALA A 125 18.64 2.46 12.53
N ARG A 126 18.23 1.36 11.87
CA ARG A 126 18.13 1.27 10.41
C ARG A 126 16.90 2.03 9.92
N LEU A 127 15.75 1.81 10.57
CA LEU A 127 14.50 2.46 10.22
C LEU A 127 14.49 3.96 10.59
N GLY A 128 15.13 4.33 11.71
CA GLY A 128 15.30 5.74 12.12
C GLY A 128 16.19 6.59 11.20
N ARG A 129 16.78 6.00 10.15
CA ARG A 129 17.58 6.68 9.12
C ARG A 129 17.04 6.44 7.70
N SER A 130 15.86 5.84 7.60
CA SER A 130 15.23 5.48 6.34
C SER A 130 14.33 6.59 5.83
N GLU A 131 13.85 6.45 4.58
CA GLU A 131 12.81 7.35 4.04
C GLU A 131 11.55 7.38 4.91
N LEU A 132 11.26 6.29 5.64
CA LEU A 132 10.13 6.22 6.58
C LEU A 132 10.25 7.22 7.74
N ALA A 133 11.47 7.48 8.21
CA ALA A 133 11.73 8.47 9.28
C ALA A 133 11.65 9.91 8.76
N ASP A 134 12.10 10.14 7.53
CA ASP A 134 12.21 11.47 6.93
C ASP A 134 10.91 11.94 6.25
N ALA A 135 9.96 11.03 6.02
CA ALA A 135 8.75 11.34 5.27
C ALA A 135 7.84 12.29 6.05
N ALA A 136 7.53 13.45 5.45
CA ALA A 136 6.62 14.43 6.01
C ALA A 136 5.22 13.84 6.24
N ASP A 137 4.51 14.38 7.23
CA ASP A 137 3.09 14.05 7.44
C ASP A 137 2.28 14.36 6.17
N GLY A 138 1.34 13.46 5.84
CA GLY A 138 0.50 13.57 4.63
C GLY A 138 1.18 13.18 3.31
N THR A 139 2.41 12.65 3.34
CA THR A 139 3.01 12.06 2.14
C THR A 139 2.35 10.72 1.80
N GLU A 140 1.78 10.60 0.60
CA GLU A 140 1.14 9.37 0.08
C GLU A 140 1.96 8.68 -1.02
N ARG A 141 3.16 9.21 -1.34
CA ARG A 141 4.10 8.52 -2.23
C ARG A 141 4.63 7.22 -1.59
N PRO A 142 4.86 6.17 -2.37
CA PRO A 142 5.57 4.97 -1.91
C PRO A 142 6.97 5.35 -1.42
N LEU A 143 7.37 4.81 -0.26
CA LEU A 143 8.70 5.02 0.30
C LEU A 143 9.57 3.80 0.05
N ARG A 144 10.81 4.02 -0.39
CA ARG A 144 11.75 2.94 -0.65
C ARG A 144 12.30 2.40 0.66
N LEU A 145 12.36 1.06 0.76
CA LEU A 145 13.04 0.37 1.83
C LEU A 145 14.28 -0.35 1.30
N ARG A 146 15.40 -0.17 1.98
CA ARG A 146 16.65 -0.89 1.73
C ARG A 146 16.58 -2.29 2.34
N SER A 147 17.43 -3.20 1.89
CA SER A 147 17.44 -4.59 2.39
C SER A 147 17.59 -4.67 3.92
N GLY A 148 18.42 -3.80 4.52
CA GLY A 148 18.58 -3.75 5.97
C GLY A 148 17.31 -3.29 6.72
N GLU A 149 16.51 -2.42 6.10
CA GLU A 149 15.26 -1.88 6.63
C GLU A 149 14.13 -2.90 6.50
N VAL A 150 14.01 -3.58 5.35
CA VAL A 150 13.09 -4.72 5.18
C VAL A 150 13.38 -5.80 6.22
N ARG A 151 14.66 -6.17 6.39
CA ARG A 151 15.08 -7.12 7.43
C ARG A 151 14.80 -6.63 8.85
N ALA A 152 14.79 -5.31 9.08
CA ALA A 152 14.42 -4.76 10.37
C ALA A 152 12.94 -4.97 10.65
N LEU A 153 12.09 -4.66 9.67
CA LEU A 153 10.66 -4.89 9.74
C LEU A 153 10.36 -6.38 9.93
N GLU A 154 10.86 -7.26 9.06
CA GLU A 154 10.67 -8.72 9.15
C GLU A 154 11.15 -9.35 10.47
N SER A 155 12.05 -8.68 11.20
CA SER A 155 12.54 -9.17 12.50
C SER A 155 11.62 -8.84 13.67
N ILE A 156 10.60 -8.01 13.45
CA ILE A 156 9.61 -7.68 14.47
C ILE A 156 8.65 -8.86 14.60
N GLU A 157 8.42 -9.28 15.84
CA GLU A 157 7.40 -10.28 16.14
C GLU A 157 6.00 -9.67 15.98
N TRP A 158 5.25 -10.17 15.01
CA TRP A 158 3.87 -9.77 14.76
C TRP A 158 3.00 -10.97 14.41
N TRP A 159 1.69 -10.78 14.55
CA TRP A 159 0.66 -11.75 14.23
C TRP A 159 -0.22 -11.16 13.13
N ILE A 160 -0.59 -12.01 12.18
CA ILE A 160 -1.43 -11.65 11.05
C ILE A 160 -2.84 -12.17 11.31
N ASP A 161 -3.84 -11.36 11.02
CA ASP A 161 -5.22 -11.82 10.96
C ASP A 161 -5.46 -12.36 9.54
N GLU A 162 -5.55 -13.68 9.41
CA GLU A 162 -5.83 -14.30 8.13
C GLU A 162 -7.30 -14.10 7.74
N PRO A 163 -7.59 -13.81 6.45
CA PRO A 163 -8.95 -13.77 5.93
C PRO A 163 -9.66 -15.10 6.17
N ASP A 164 -10.93 -15.05 6.56
CA ASP A 164 -11.77 -16.24 6.62
C ASP A 164 -12.25 -16.69 5.23
N ASP A 165 -12.91 -17.84 5.16
CA ASP A 165 -13.37 -18.40 3.88
C ASP A 165 -14.46 -17.57 3.19
N GLU A 166 -15.23 -16.78 3.94
CA GLU A 166 -16.24 -15.88 3.38
C GLU A 166 -15.56 -14.67 2.75
N GLN A 167 -14.64 -14.04 3.49
CA GLN A 167 -13.83 -12.92 3.05
C GLN A 167 -13.01 -13.24 1.80
N ARG A 168 -12.37 -14.42 1.74
CA ARG A 168 -11.66 -14.89 0.54
C ARG A 168 -12.57 -14.99 -0.68
N ARG A 169 -13.75 -15.62 -0.51
CA ARG A 169 -14.73 -15.76 -1.59
C ARG A 169 -15.28 -14.41 -2.05
N ASP A 170 -15.40 -13.46 -1.14
CA ASP A 170 -15.84 -12.10 -1.46
C ASP A 170 -14.78 -11.35 -2.27
N LEU A 171 -13.50 -11.53 -1.95
CA LEU A 171 -12.40 -10.98 -2.73
C LEU A 171 -12.33 -11.63 -4.12
N ASP A 172 -12.41 -12.96 -4.22
CA ASP A 172 -12.42 -13.68 -5.51
C ASP A 172 -13.53 -13.17 -6.43
N ARG A 173 -14.72 -12.89 -5.86
CA ARG A 173 -15.85 -12.32 -6.61
C ARG A 173 -15.59 -10.89 -7.06
N LEU A 174 -14.90 -10.09 -6.24
CA LEU A 174 -14.50 -8.74 -6.62
C LEU A 174 -13.55 -8.81 -7.81
N LEU A 175 -12.44 -9.55 -7.69
CA LEU A 175 -11.43 -9.66 -8.74
C LEU A 175 -12.04 -10.15 -10.07
N ALA A 176 -12.89 -11.18 -10.02
CA ALA A 176 -13.58 -11.68 -11.21
C ALA A 176 -14.55 -10.68 -11.85
N ALA A 177 -15.06 -9.70 -11.08
CA ALA A 177 -15.91 -8.64 -11.61
C ALA A 177 -15.11 -7.45 -12.18
N GLU A 178 -13.86 -7.30 -11.76
CA GLU A 178 -12.96 -6.24 -12.21
C GLU A 178 -12.23 -6.60 -13.50
N ASP A 179 -11.85 -7.85 -13.69
CA ASP A 179 -11.20 -8.36 -14.91
C ASP A 179 -11.83 -7.79 -16.20
N PRO A 180 -13.16 -7.91 -16.44
CA PRO A 180 -13.75 -7.36 -17.66
C PRO A 180 -13.73 -5.82 -17.73
N LEU A 181 -13.76 -5.12 -16.59
CA LEU A 181 -13.67 -3.66 -16.56
C LEU A 181 -12.26 -3.17 -16.93
N LEU A 182 -11.24 -3.91 -16.50
CA LEU A 182 -9.85 -3.61 -16.82
C LEU A 182 -9.56 -3.90 -18.30
N ASP A 183 -10.06 -5.02 -18.82
CA ASP A 183 -9.95 -5.38 -20.24
C ASP A 183 -10.53 -4.28 -21.14
N ASP A 184 -11.70 -3.73 -20.80
CA ASP A 184 -12.34 -2.65 -21.57
C ASP A 184 -11.49 -1.35 -21.57
N LEU A 185 -10.81 -1.06 -20.46
CA LEU A 185 -9.94 0.13 -20.34
C LEU A 185 -8.62 -0.01 -21.11
N GLU A 186 -8.08 -1.21 -21.23
CA GLU A 186 -6.88 -1.46 -22.04
C GLU A 186 -7.15 -1.30 -23.55
N VAL A 187 -8.39 -1.59 -24.00
CA VAL A 187 -8.79 -1.47 -25.41
C VAL A 187 -8.95 -0.01 -25.87
N ASP A 188 -9.37 0.89 -24.98
CA ASP A 188 -9.54 2.33 -25.29
C ASP A 188 -8.22 3.13 -25.24
N GLY A 189 -7.13 2.51 -24.78
CA GLY A 189 -5.80 3.11 -24.66
C GLY A 189 -4.81 2.80 -25.80
N ALA A 190 -5.20 1.98 -26.79
CA ALA A 190 -4.37 1.55 -27.93
C ALA A 190 -4.71 2.27 -29.25
#